data_AF-A0A959ZEU3-F1
#
_entry.id   AF-A0A959ZEU3-F1
#
_cell.length_a   1.000
_cell.length_b   1.000
_cell.length_c   1.000
_cell.angle_alpha   90.00
_cell.angle_beta   90.00
_cell.angle_gamma   90.00
#
_symmetry.space_group_name_H-M   'P 1'
#
loop_
_entity.id
_entity.type
_entity.pdbx_description
1 polymer ?
#
loop_
_entity_poly.entity_id
_entity_poly.type
_entity_poly.pdbx_seq_one_letter_code
_entity_poly.pdbx_strand_id
1 'polypeptide(L)'
;MGSPGRAGGRRIGALALALLLAAAASAVVSSSASAAGISNLDGKPPKVSRVSGSSVVASPIQASPAAVERYWTPERMMNAKPADQPSPEGALDIPDLGGYDASSSAATGDFTPANVTAYPQRIQGKVFFRVGSDNFTCSGTVVESAGRNLVFTAGHCVYDQVSGFVDEIAFVPGYENGPTLYDTYSGLQWFTTPRWASSGSNSYDIGLIALQQPIEDLGARKIAFDLNPVVNRKKREYTIYGYPSKPSDRFDGETLQGCRAAFAFYDSTPPNIAPLPMAAKPCFMQQGASGGGWITLGNYLASVVSYGYCDNLPRDCGRIYGPVFSNAAKALYVGAGGSVAPTVKVLAGPPKVVRKRKVKFRFGGTASTLLGYTCQLDRQKKVSCSSKISISRLTAGRHTLRVRAIDQTGRVSRQIVRNFRVVLPRR
;
A
#
# COMPACT_ATOMS: atom_id res chain seq x y z
N MET A 1 -48.59 -57.46 61.08
CA MET A 1 -47.71 -57.34 62.26
C MET A 1 -46.38 -58.01 61.92
N GLY A 2 -45.24 -57.34 62.12
CA GLY A 2 -43.92 -57.96 62.04
C GLY A 2 -42.94 -57.37 61.00
N SER A 3 -42.39 -56.19 61.30
CA SER A 3 -41.01 -55.77 60.94
C SER A 3 -39.98 -56.69 61.65
N PRO A 4 -38.63 -56.54 61.49
CA PRO A 4 -37.79 -55.84 60.48
C PRO A 4 -36.55 -56.66 60.02
N GLY A 5 -35.71 -56.06 59.16
CA GLY A 5 -34.25 -56.33 59.11
C GLY A 5 -33.79 -57.31 58.02
N ARG A 6 -32.53 -57.30 57.57
CA ARG A 6 -31.35 -56.56 57.99
C ARG A 6 -30.26 -56.73 56.93
N ALA A 7 -29.43 -55.70 56.81
CA ALA A 7 -28.10 -55.73 56.20
C ALA A 7 -27.19 -56.88 56.68
N GLY A 8 -26.18 -57.18 55.86
CA GLY A 8 -24.99 -58.00 56.16
C GLY A 8 -24.98 -59.29 55.36
N GLY A 9 -23.98 -59.64 54.57
CA GLY A 9 -22.55 -59.35 54.60
C GLY A 9 -21.81 -60.68 54.39
N ARG A 10 -20.47 -60.61 54.26
CA ARG A 10 -19.49 -61.73 54.35
C ARG A 10 -19.33 -62.59 53.09
N ARG A 11 -18.16 -63.09 52.72
CA ARG A 11 -16.75 -63.15 53.20
C ARG A 11 -15.91 -63.34 51.90
N ILE A 12 -14.60 -63.25 51.81
CA ILE A 12 -13.57 -64.13 52.38
C ILE A 12 -12.24 -63.46 52.05
N GLY A 13 -11.39 -63.28 53.06
CA GLY A 13 -10.02 -62.86 52.89
C GLY A 13 -9.09 -64.04 52.63
N ALA A 14 -7.96 -63.69 52.02
CA ALA A 14 -6.68 -64.40 51.97
C ALA A 14 -6.62 -65.74 51.23
N LEU A 15 -6.01 -65.73 50.03
CA LEU A 15 -4.98 -66.72 49.70
C LEU A 15 -3.98 -66.12 48.70
N ALA A 16 -2.71 -66.24 49.05
CA ALA A 16 -1.56 -65.76 48.31
C ALA A 16 -1.28 -66.62 47.08
N LEU A 17 -0.85 -65.99 45.99
CA LEU A 17 0.13 -66.58 45.08
C LEU A 17 0.85 -65.48 44.31
N ALA A 18 2.10 -65.22 44.69
CA ALA A 18 3.02 -64.38 43.95
C ALA A 18 3.49 -65.14 42.70
N LEU A 19 3.23 -64.60 41.52
CA LEU A 19 3.90 -64.97 40.28
C LEU A 19 4.50 -63.72 39.65
N LEU A 20 5.84 -63.67 39.72
CA LEU A 20 6.70 -62.77 38.99
C LEU A 20 6.55 -63.01 37.48
N LEU A 21 6.02 -62.02 36.76
CA LEU A 21 6.21 -61.91 35.31
C LEU A 21 6.78 -60.52 35.01
N ALA A 22 8.07 -60.51 34.70
CA ALA A 22 8.81 -59.36 34.24
C ALA A 22 8.23 -58.87 32.90
N ALA A 23 7.47 -57.78 32.93
CA ALA A 23 7.11 -57.05 31.72
C ALA A 23 8.31 -56.18 31.33
N ALA A 24 9.12 -56.66 30.40
CA ALA A 24 10.08 -55.84 29.68
C ALA A 24 9.33 -54.80 28.85
N ALA A 25 9.10 -53.62 29.41
CA ALA A 25 8.69 -52.45 28.65
C ALA A 25 9.86 -52.07 27.74
N SER A 26 9.81 -52.53 26.49
CA SER A 26 10.66 -52.02 25.42
C SER A 26 10.31 -50.54 25.24
N ALA A 27 11.13 -49.67 25.82
CA ALA A 27 11.12 -48.25 25.50
C ALA A 27 11.46 -48.12 24.01
N VAL A 28 10.45 -48.00 23.17
CA VAL A 28 10.62 -47.53 21.80
C VAL A 28 11.07 -46.08 21.93
N VAL A 29 12.38 -45.87 21.97
CA VAL A 29 12.97 -44.55 21.73
C VAL A 29 12.67 -44.24 20.28
N SER A 30 11.57 -43.54 20.02
CA SER A 30 11.26 -42.93 18.73
C SER A 30 12.32 -41.87 18.49
N SER A 31 13.47 -42.31 17.96
CA SER A 31 14.46 -41.43 17.39
C SER A 31 13.81 -40.77 16.18
N SER A 32 13.23 -39.60 16.41
CA SER A 32 12.78 -38.71 15.34
C SER A 32 14.03 -38.23 14.62
N ALA A 33 14.54 -39.05 13.70
CA ALA A 33 15.55 -38.68 12.72
C ALA A 33 15.08 -37.36 12.10
N SER A 34 15.70 -36.27 12.53
CA SER A 34 15.21 -34.95 12.20
C SER A 34 15.40 -34.72 10.70
N ALA A 35 14.29 -34.64 9.97
CA ALA A 35 14.29 -34.49 8.53
C ALA A 35 15.06 -33.24 8.07
N ALA A 36 15.46 -33.22 6.80
CA ALA A 36 16.08 -32.06 6.17
C ALA A 36 15.20 -30.81 6.41
N GLY A 37 15.80 -29.74 6.91
CA GLY A 37 15.06 -28.58 7.39
C GLY A 37 15.63 -27.27 6.87
N ILE A 38 14.73 -26.34 6.55
CA ILE A 38 15.06 -24.95 6.24
C ILE A 38 15.22 -24.20 7.58
N SER A 39 16.33 -23.47 7.70
CA SER A 39 16.73 -22.61 8.83
C SER A 39 16.87 -21.17 8.34
N ASN A 40 16.83 -20.20 9.27
CA ASN A 40 16.58 -18.78 9.01
C ASN A 40 15.17 -18.54 8.44
N LEU A 41 14.19 -19.19 9.06
CA LEU A 41 12.75 -18.95 8.83
C LEU A 41 12.30 -17.61 9.43
N ASP A 42 13.20 -16.82 10.01
CA ASP A 42 12.98 -15.51 10.65
C ASP A 42 12.36 -14.44 9.73
N GLY A 43 12.08 -14.80 8.46
CA GLY A 43 11.01 -14.13 7.73
C GLY A 43 9.70 -14.37 8.47
N LYS A 44 9.37 -13.48 9.41
CA LYS A 44 8.05 -13.40 10.06
C LYS A 44 6.98 -13.73 9.02
N PRO A 45 6.04 -14.66 9.29
CA PRO A 45 5.00 -15.00 8.33
C PRO A 45 4.46 -13.70 7.76
N PRO A 46 4.57 -13.52 6.43
CA PRO A 46 4.20 -12.25 5.85
C PRO A 46 2.78 -11.95 6.31
N LYS A 47 2.54 -10.78 6.95
CA LYS A 47 1.18 -10.30 7.18
C LYS A 47 0.63 -9.95 5.80
N VAL A 48 0.14 -10.95 5.10
CA VAL A 48 -0.54 -10.78 3.82
C VAL A 48 -1.92 -10.26 4.18
N SER A 49 -2.15 -8.96 4.05
CA SER A 49 -3.53 -8.46 4.10
C SER A 49 -4.20 -8.98 2.82
N ARG A 50 -5.03 -10.02 2.98
CA ARG A 50 -5.86 -10.57 1.90
C ARG A 50 -6.72 -9.41 1.37
N VAL A 51 -6.75 -9.23 0.06
CA VAL A 51 -7.81 -8.41 -0.56
C VAL A 51 -9.10 -9.18 -0.36
N SER A 52 -9.93 -8.77 0.61
CA SER A 52 -11.26 -9.34 0.83
C SER A 52 -12.30 -8.43 0.18
N GLY A 53 -13.04 -8.94 -0.80
CA GLY A 53 -14.12 -8.21 -1.46
C GLY A 53 -13.61 -7.23 -2.51
N SER A 54 -13.68 -7.64 -3.77
CA SER A 54 -13.21 -6.91 -4.95
C SER A 54 -14.12 -5.76 -5.40
N SER A 55 -14.99 -5.22 -4.52
CA SER A 55 -15.85 -4.11 -4.94
C SER A 55 -15.05 -2.82 -4.94
N VAL A 56 -14.65 -2.42 -6.13
CA VAL A 56 -14.26 -1.04 -6.44
C VAL A 56 -15.43 -0.40 -7.16
N VAL A 57 -15.60 0.91 -7.02
CA VAL A 57 -16.51 1.67 -7.88
C VAL A 57 -15.65 2.18 -9.02
N ALA A 58 -16.01 1.82 -10.25
CA ALA A 58 -15.26 2.18 -11.44
C ALA A 58 -16.16 2.95 -12.40
N SER A 59 -15.60 3.97 -13.04
CA SER A 59 -16.27 4.68 -14.13
C SER A 59 -16.49 3.74 -15.32
N PRO A 60 -17.40 4.08 -16.25
CA PRO A 60 -17.36 3.53 -17.59
C PRO A 60 -15.97 3.74 -18.22
N ILE A 61 -15.58 2.81 -19.10
CA ILE A 61 -14.33 2.93 -19.84
C ILE A 61 -14.49 4.04 -20.90
N GLN A 62 -13.60 5.02 -20.87
CA GLN A 62 -13.55 6.09 -21.85
C GLN A 62 -12.72 5.68 -23.07
N ALA A 63 -13.41 5.42 -24.17
CA ALA A 63 -12.81 4.81 -25.36
C ALA A 63 -12.05 5.78 -26.28
N SER A 64 -12.19 7.12 -26.11
CA SER A 64 -11.64 8.10 -27.05
C SER A 64 -10.58 9.02 -26.43
N PRO A 65 -9.28 8.70 -26.57
CA PRO A 65 -8.17 9.60 -26.21
C PRO A 65 -8.28 10.97 -26.85
N ALA A 66 -8.57 10.98 -28.15
CA ALA A 66 -8.57 12.20 -28.95
C ALA A 66 -9.65 13.19 -28.53
N ALA A 67 -10.75 12.73 -27.90
CA ALA A 67 -11.76 13.65 -27.37
C ALA A 67 -11.23 14.41 -26.15
N VAL A 68 -10.56 13.71 -25.23
CA VAL A 68 -9.97 14.28 -24.02
C VAL A 68 -8.84 15.25 -24.36
N GLU A 69 -7.95 14.86 -25.26
CA GLU A 69 -6.83 15.71 -25.71
C GLU A 69 -7.31 16.98 -26.43
N ARG A 70 -8.41 16.89 -27.21
CA ARG A 70 -9.00 18.07 -27.87
C ARG A 70 -9.75 18.96 -26.89
N TYR A 71 -10.31 18.38 -25.82
CA TYR A 71 -11.00 19.14 -24.80
C TYR A 71 -10.00 19.95 -23.96
N TRP A 72 -8.94 19.32 -23.45
CA TRP A 72 -7.97 19.99 -22.59
C TRP A 72 -6.94 20.82 -23.35
N THR A 73 -7.34 22.01 -23.79
CA THR A 73 -6.41 23.03 -24.30
C THR A 73 -5.62 23.68 -23.16
N PRO A 74 -4.43 24.26 -23.42
CA PRO A 74 -3.69 25.03 -22.42
C PRO A 74 -4.54 26.12 -21.76
N GLU A 75 -5.39 26.81 -22.53
CA GLU A 75 -6.32 27.82 -22.02
C GLU A 75 -7.34 27.23 -21.02
N ARG A 76 -7.95 26.07 -21.33
CA ARG A 76 -8.88 25.43 -20.39
C ARG A 76 -8.19 24.92 -19.14
N MET A 77 -6.94 24.45 -19.26
CA MET A 77 -6.13 24.03 -18.13
C MET A 77 -5.80 25.22 -17.20
N MET A 78 -5.33 26.34 -17.75
CA MET A 78 -5.01 27.54 -16.96
C MET A 78 -6.24 28.14 -16.27
N ASN A 79 -7.43 28.00 -16.87
CA ASN A 79 -8.69 28.51 -16.30
C ASN A 79 -9.44 27.50 -15.42
N ALA A 80 -8.90 26.30 -15.22
CA ALA A 80 -9.56 25.27 -14.40
C ALA A 80 -9.44 25.60 -12.91
N LYS A 81 -10.54 25.45 -12.16
CA LYS A 81 -10.65 25.83 -10.75
C LYS A 81 -10.07 24.74 -9.84
N PRO A 82 -9.39 25.04 -8.73
CA PRO A 82 -9.08 24.04 -7.72
C PRO A 82 -10.34 23.31 -7.25
N ALA A 83 -10.26 21.98 -7.05
CA ALA A 83 -11.36 21.23 -6.46
C ALA A 83 -11.43 21.48 -4.94
N ASP A 84 -12.61 21.86 -4.46
CA ASP A 84 -12.88 22.12 -3.05
C ASP A 84 -13.72 21.01 -2.42
N GLN A 85 -13.54 20.78 -1.12
CA GLN A 85 -14.41 19.96 -0.29
C GLN A 85 -15.35 20.87 0.53
N PRO A 86 -16.69 20.78 0.39
CA PRO A 86 -17.47 20.06 -0.61
C PRO A 86 -17.77 20.92 -1.84
N SER A 87 -18.17 20.28 -2.95
CA SER A 87 -18.84 20.96 -4.06
C SER A 87 -19.91 21.91 -3.50
N PRO A 88 -19.87 23.21 -3.83
CA PRO A 88 -20.64 24.21 -3.12
C PRO A 88 -22.08 24.27 -3.63
N GLU A 89 -23.03 23.85 -2.80
CA GLU A 89 -24.07 24.80 -2.43
C GLU A 89 -23.53 25.62 -1.25
N GLY A 90 -22.95 26.79 -1.55
CA GLY A 90 -22.61 27.79 -0.54
C GLY A 90 -21.16 27.86 -0.04
N ALA A 91 -20.16 27.74 -0.93
CA ALA A 91 -18.82 28.26 -0.61
C ALA A 91 -18.91 29.79 -0.48
N LEU A 92 -18.90 30.27 0.76
CA LEU A 92 -18.75 31.69 1.05
C LEU A 92 -17.28 32.07 0.81
N ASP A 93 -17.06 33.06 -0.06
CA ASP A 93 -15.80 33.78 -0.19
C ASP A 93 -15.33 34.22 1.20
N ILE A 94 -14.23 33.65 1.68
CA ILE A 94 -13.56 34.13 2.89
C ILE A 94 -12.48 35.14 2.46
N PRO A 95 -12.48 36.36 3.01
CA PRO A 95 -11.44 37.36 2.73
C PRO A 95 -10.04 36.81 3.01
N ASP A 96 -9.11 37.13 2.12
CA ASP A 96 -7.69 36.85 2.27
C ASP A 96 -7.17 37.47 3.58
N LEU A 97 -7.00 36.63 4.61
CA LEU A 97 -6.44 37.06 5.89
C LEU A 97 -4.92 37.15 5.75
N GLY A 98 -4.48 38.24 5.12
CA GLY A 98 -3.13 38.75 5.20
C GLY A 98 -2.76 38.96 6.67
N GLY A 99 -1.89 38.10 7.19
CA GLY A 99 -1.49 38.19 8.60
C GLY A 99 -0.56 37.10 9.13
N TYR A 100 -0.24 36.06 8.35
CA TYR A 100 0.80 35.11 8.73
C TYR A 100 2.10 35.40 7.98
N ASP A 101 3.03 36.04 8.69
CA ASP A 101 4.40 36.32 8.24
C ASP A 101 5.04 35.05 7.62
N ALA A 102 5.16 35.06 6.29
CA ALA A 102 5.62 33.95 5.46
C ALA A 102 7.15 33.82 5.42
N SER A 103 7.89 34.57 6.25
CA SER A 103 9.33 34.74 6.06
C SER A 103 10.25 33.60 6.55
N SER A 104 9.72 32.43 6.93
CA SER A 104 10.60 31.26 7.09
C SER A 104 10.00 29.94 6.58
N SER A 105 10.38 29.57 5.35
CA SER A 105 10.10 28.26 4.75
C SER A 105 10.56 27.07 5.62
N ALA A 106 11.55 27.29 6.49
CA ALA A 106 11.98 26.29 7.47
C ALA A 106 10.95 26.02 8.58
N ALA A 107 10.12 27.01 8.95
CA ALA A 107 9.10 26.85 9.99
C ALA A 107 7.80 26.24 9.45
N THR A 108 7.48 26.46 8.17
CA THR A 108 6.28 25.92 7.52
C THR A 108 6.49 24.51 6.99
N GLY A 109 7.75 24.10 6.76
CA GLY A 109 8.10 22.82 6.14
C GLY A 109 7.82 22.77 4.64
N ASP A 110 7.21 23.82 4.07
CA ASP A 110 6.86 23.92 2.66
C ASP A 110 8.10 24.26 1.81
N PHE A 111 8.10 23.81 0.55
CA PHE A 111 9.16 24.07 -0.41
C PHE A 111 8.63 23.91 -1.84
N THR A 112 9.20 24.68 -2.77
CA THR A 112 8.99 24.48 -4.20
C THR A 112 10.14 23.65 -4.77
N PRO A 113 9.90 22.49 -5.41
CA PRO A 113 10.95 21.73 -6.06
C PRO A 113 11.57 22.50 -7.23
N ALA A 114 12.90 22.51 -7.32
CA ALA A 114 13.62 23.32 -8.31
C ALA A 114 13.58 22.77 -9.76
N ASN A 115 13.20 21.51 -9.95
CA ASN A 115 13.17 20.89 -11.28
C ASN A 115 12.05 19.85 -11.38
N VAL A 116 10.94 20.23 -11.98
CA VAL A 116 9.78 19.35 -12.21
C VAL A 116 10.04 18.28 -13.27
N THR A 117 11.07 18.43 -14.11
CA THR A 117 11.43 17.43 -15.13
C THR A 117 12.30 16.30 -14.60
N ALA A 118 12.91 16.46 -13.41
CA ALA A 118 13.74 15.41 -12.81
C ALA A 118 12.87 14.38 -12.07
N TYR A 119 13.34 13.13 -12.01
CA TYR A 119 12.78 12.17 -11.06
C TYR A 119 13.26 12.52 -9.65
N PRO A 120 12.37 12.53 -8.64
CA PRO A 120 10.98 12.03 -8.68
C PRO A 120 9.89 13.09 -8.83
N GLN A 121 10.21 14.34 -9.16
CA GLN A 121 9.23 15.42 -9.31
C GLN A 121 8.35 15.22 -10.55
N ARG A 122 8.91 14.76 -11.67
CA ARG A 122 8.17 14.56 -12.94
C ARG A 122 7.01 13.59 -12.88
N ILE A 123 6.94 12.76 -11.84
CA ILE A 123 5.86 11.80 -11.64
C ILE A 123 4.78 12.30 -10.66
N GLN A 124 4.96 13.53 -10.15
CA GLN A 124 3.92 14.30 -9.47
C GLN A 124 3.29 15.20 -10.53
N GLY A 125 1.99 15.07 -10.74
CA GLY A 125 1.30 15.77 -11.82
C GLY A 125 0.03 16.44 -11.36
N LYS A 126 -0.42 17.39 -12.18
CA LYS A 126 -1.69 18.08 -12.00
C LYS A 126 -2.76 17.25 -12.71
N VAL A 127 -3.87 17.03 -12.01
CA VAL A 127 -5.04 16.33 -12.53
C VAL A 127 -6.03 17.40 -12.96
N PHE A 128 -6.52 17.31 -14.19
CA PHE A 128 -7.58 18.16 -14.73
C PHE A 128 -8.82 17.30 -14.93
N PHE A 129 -9.97 17.80 -14.53
CA PHE A 129 -11.21 17.05 -14.67
C PHE A 129 -12.42 17.96 -14.89
N ARG A 130 -13.47 17.41 -15.48
CA ARG A 130 -14.68 18.15 -15.82
C ARG A 130 -15.91 17.60 -15.12
N VAL A 131 -16.78 18.49 -14.66
CA VAL A 131 -18.12 18.16 -14.17
C VAL A 131 -19.11 19.10 -14.85
N GLY A 132 -19.96 18.57 -15.72
CA GLY A 132 -20.81 19.39 -16.58
C GLY A 132 -19.96 20.31 -17.46
N SER A 133 -20.16 21.62 -17.32
CA SER A 133 -19.40 22.67 -18.03
C SER A 133 -18.18 23.19 -17.26
N ASP A 134 -18.05 22.85 -15.99
CA ASP A 134 -16.98 23.37 -15.13
C ASP A 134 -15.73 22.48 -15.17
N ASN A 135 -14.58 23.13 -15.20
CA ASN A 135 -13.26 22.50 -15.20
C ASN A 135 -12.60 22.68 -13.85
N PHE A 136 -12.04 21.60 -13.34
CA PHE A 136 -11.42 21.53 -12.02
C PHE A 136 -10.01 20.96 -12.05
N THR A 137 -9.27 21.20 -10.97
CA THR A 137 -7.90 20.73 -10.79
C THR A 137 -7.69 20.04 -9.45
N CYS A 138 -6.89 19.00 -9.50
CA CYS A 138 -6.36 18.25 -8.37
C CYS A 138 -4.87 17.96 -8.64
N SER A 139 -4.30 17.12 -7.80
CA SER A 139 -2.96 16.57 -7.91
C SER A 139 -3.01 15.05 -7.99
N GLY A 140 -1.93 14.44 -8.46
CA GLY A 140 -1.79 12.99 -8.49
C GLY A 140 -0.34 12.52 -8.56
N THR A 141 -0.15 11.24 -8.24
CA THR A 141 1.17 10.59 -8.23
C THR A 141 1.16 9.30 -9.04
N VAL A 142 2.08 9.18 -10.00
CA VAL A 142 2.26 7.92 -10.76
C VAL A 142 2.81 6.82 -9.85
N VAL A 143 2.21 5.64 -9.93
CA VAL A 143 2.62 4.45 -9.17
C VAL A 143 2.86 3.25 -10.06
N GLU A 144 3.69 2.31 -9.59
CA GLU A 144 3.92 1.04 -10.26
C GLU A 144 2.58 0.28 -10.46
N SER A 145 2.34 -0.31 -11.63
CA SER A 145 1.14 -1.07 -11.95
C SER A 145 1.40 -2.09 -13.05
N ALA A 146 0.47 -3.03 -13.26
CA ALA A 146 0.62 -4.03 -14.31
C ALA A 146 0.56 -3.42 -15.72
N GLY A 147 -0.32 -2.43 -15.92
CA GLY A 147 -0.50 -1.72 -17.19
C GLY A 147 0.46 -0.55 -17.40
N ARG A 148 1.33 -0.27 -16.42
CA ARG A 148 2.28 0.86 -16.43
C ARG A 148 1.63 2.24 -16.54
N ASN A 149 0.40 2.38 -16.05
CA ASN A 149 -0.51 3.48 -16.39
C ASN A 149 -1.37 3.97 -15.21
N LEU A 150 -0.94 3.78 -13.94
CA LEU A 150 -1.76 4.18 -12.79
C LEU A 150 -1.27 5.45 -12.09
N VAL A 151 -2.24 6.29 -11.73
CA VAL A 151 -2.05 7.51 -10.93
C VAL A 151 -2.96 7.44 -9.71
N PHE A 152 -2.41 7.60 -8.51
CA PHE A 152 -3.22 7.83 -7.30
C PHE A 152 -3.62 9.30 -7.19
N THR A 153 -4.84 9.53 -6.71
CA THR A 153 -5.39 10.85 -6.39
C THR A 153 -6.42 10.70 -5.25
N ALA A 154 -7.18 11.75 -4.92
CA ALA A 154 -8.26 11.68 -3.94
C ALA A 154 -9.56 11.16 -4.57
N GLY A 155 -10.45 10.61 -3.77
CA GLY A 155 -11.74 10.12 -4.21
C GLY A 155 -12.61 11.25 -4.79
N HIS A 156 -12.60 12.41 -4.16
CA HIS A 156 -13.34 13.59 -4.63
C HIS A 156 -12.82 14.18 -5.94
N CYS A 157 -11.56 13.89 -6.32
CA CYS A 157 -11.02 14.28 -7.62
C CYS A 157 -11.57 13.43 -8.78
N VAL A 158 -12.29 12.34 -8.47
CA VAL A 158 -12.81 11.40 -9.46
C VAL A 158 -14.30 11.14 -9.33
N TYR A 159 -14.88 11.31 -8.14
CA TYR A 159 -16.27 10.97 -7.85
C TYR A 159 -16.87 11.91 -6.79
N ASP A 160 -18.05 12.43 -7.07
CA ASP A 160 -18.91 13.21 -6.18
C ASP A 160 -20.20 12.43 -5.86
N GLN A 161 -20.75 12.61 -4.65
CA GLN A 161 -21.89 11.82 -4.19
C GLN A 161 -23.21 12.19 -4.88
N VAL A 162 -23.30 13.38 -5.47
CA VAL A 162 -24.50 13.89 -6.13
C VAL A 162 -24.45 13.59 -7.62
N SER A 163 -23.35 13.98 -8.27
CA SER A 163 -23.15 13.88 -9.72
C SER A 163 -22.52 12.56 -10.16
N GLY A 164 -21.95 11.78 -9.24
CA GLY A 164 -21.28 10.52 -9.54
C GLY A 164 -19.85 10.77 -10.04
N PHE A 165 -19.43 9.99 -11.03
CA PHE A 165 -18.11 10.16 -11.64
C PHE A 165 -18.02 11.47 -12.41
N VAL A 166 -16.85 12.12 -12.35
CA VAL A 166 -16.53 13.25 -13.23
C VAL A 166 -16.63 12.82 -14.70
N ASP A 167 -16.92 13.75 -15.61
CA ASP A 167 -17.19 13.43 -17.01
C ASP A 167 -15.94 13.06 -17.80
N GLU A 168 -14.80 13.65 -17.42
CA GLU A 168 -13.54 13.52 -18.11
C GLU A 168 -12.37 13.82 -17.17
N ILE A 169 -11.24 13.13 -17.37
CA ILE A 169 -10.00 13.31 -16.60
C ILE A 169 -8.79 13.31 -17.53
N ALA A 170 -7.88 14.24 -17.27
CA ALA A 170 -6.52 14.26 -17.81
C ALA A 170 -5.49 14.39 -16.67
N PHE A 171 -4.31 13.82 -16.89
CA PHE A 171 -3.16 13.94 -15.98
C PHE A 171 -1.97 14.53 -16.72
N VAL A 172 -1.37 15.58 -16.15
CA VAL A 172 -0.15 16.19 -16.68
C VAL A 172 1.00 15.96 -15.70
N PRO A 173 1.96 15.07 -16.02
CA PRO A 173 3.15 14.86 -15.19
C PRO A 173 4.04 16.11 -15.19
N GLY A 174 4.56 16.50 -14.01
CA GLY A 174 5.51 17.61 -13.89
C GLY A 174 5.01 18.94 -14.47
N TYR A 175 3.70 19.21 -14.35
CA TYR A 175 3.08 20.46 -14.78
C TYR A 175 3.81 21.67 -14.20
N GLU A 176 4.00 22.72 -14.99
CA GLU A 176 4.57 23.99 -14.55
C GLU A 176 4.15 25.11 -15.51
N ASN A 177 3.38 26.08 -15.01
CA ASN A 177 3.04 27.32 -15.72
C ASN A 177 2.47 27.16 -17.15
N GLY A 178 1.50 26.27 -17.34
CA GLY A 178 0.81 26.11 -18.62
C GLY A 178 1.38 25.01 -19.52
N PRO A 179 1.79 25.32 -20.78
CA PRO A 179 2.10 24.30 -21.79
C PRO A 179 3.13 23.29 -21.29
N THR A 180 2.76 22.03 -21.44
CA THR A 180 3.28 20.95 -20.63
C THR A 180 4.61 20.45 -21.20
N LEU A 181 5.64 20.31 -20.36
CA LEU A 181 6.94 19.75 -20.78
C LEU A 181 6.85 18.26 -21.16
N TYR A 182 5.76 17.61 -20.73
CA TYR A 182 5.39 16.24 -21.05
C TYR A 182 4.00 16.22 -21.68
N ASP A 183 3.64 15.10 -22.33
CA ASP A 183 2.31 14.94 -22.90
C ASP A 183 1.21 15.01 -21.84
N THR A 184 0.02 15.39 -22.30
CA THR A 184 -1.21 15.23 -21.51
C THR A 184 -1.68 13.78 -21.61
N TYR A 185 -1.89 13.13 -20.47
CA TYR A 185 -2.32 11.74 -20.42
C TYR A 185 -3.82 11.65 -20.15
N SER A 186 -4.56 11.16 -21.13
CA SER A 186 -6.00 10.94 -21.04
C SER A 186 -6.36 9.78 -20.10
N GLY A 187 -7.38 9.97 -19.26
CA GLY A 187 -7.97 8.92 -18.43
C GLY A 187 -8.70 7.87 -19.28
N LEU A 188 -8.38 6.59 -19.07
CA LEU A 188 -9.10 5.45 -19.62
C LEU A 188 -10.29 5.08 -18.72
N GLN A 189 -10.04 5.04 -17.41
CA GLN A 189 -11.00 4.64 -16.40
C GLN A 189 -10.52 5.16 -15.06
N TRP A 190 -11.43 5.56 -14.19
CA TRP A 190 -11.08 5.99 -12.84
C TRP A 190 -11.94 5.27 -11.80
N PHE A 191 -11.40 5.20 -10.59
CA PHE A 191 -11.86 4.31 -9.55
C PHE A 191 -11.89 5.04 -8.23
N THR A 192 -12.91 4.74 -7.41
CA THR A 192 -12.95 5.17 -6.01
C THR A 192 -13.40 4.02 -5.10
N THR A 193 -13.26 4.22 -3.80
CA THR A 193 -13.73 3.24 -2.82
C THR A 193 -15.26 3.24 -2.72
N PRO A 194 -15.92 2.10 -2.45
CA PRO A 194 -17.37 2.07 -2.22
C PRO A 194 -17.83 2.97 -1.08
N ARG A 195 -17.00 3.14 -0.05
CA ARG A 195 -17.33 3.98 1.11
C ARG A 195 -17.24 5.47 0.79
N TRP A 196 -16.31 5.88 -0.06
CA TRP A 196 -16.33 7.24 -0.61
C TRP A 196 -17.59 7.47 -1.46
N ALA A 197 -17.85 6.57 -2.40
CA ALA A 197 -18.98 6.73 -3.33
C ALA A 197 -20.34 6.79 -2.64
N SER A 198 -20.51 6.05 -1.54
CA SER A 198 -21.78 5.97 -0.81
C SER A 198 -21.98 7.05 0.27
N SER A 199 -20.91 7.63 0.82
CA SER A 199 -21.06 8.51 1.99
C SER A 199 -20.09 9.69 2.08
N GLY A 200 -19.20 9.89 1.11
CA GLY A 200 -18.21 10.98 1.16
C GLY A 200 -17.28 10.93 2.37
N SER A 201 -17.01 9.74 2.91
CA SER A 201 -16.19 9.62 4.12
C SER A 201 -14.72 9.91 3.83
N ASN A 202 -14.15 10.94 4.45
CA ASN A 202 -12.73 11.32 4.31
C ASN A 202 -11.75 10.20 4.66
N SER A 203 -12.15 9.25 5.54
CA SER A 203 -11.39 8.03 5.83
C SER A 203 -11.13 7.14 4.61
N TYR A 204 -11.92 7.33 3.56
CA TYR A 204 -11.94 6.52 2.35
C TYR A 204 -11.85 7.35 1.07
N ASP A 205 -11.52 8.64 1.16
CA ASP A 205 -11.34 9.59 0.07
C ASP A 205 -10.08 9.27 -0.75
N ILE A 206 -10.16 8.19 -1.53
CA ILE A 206 -9.06 7.62 -2.30
C ILE A 206 -9.55 7.38 -3.72
N GLY A 207 -8.83 7.94 -4.68
CA GLY A 207 -9.09 7.80 -6.10
C GLY A 207 -7.88 7.20 -6.83
N LEU A 208 -8.17 6.55 -7.96
CA LEU A 208 -7.17 6.03 -8.88
C LEU A 208 -7.60 6.32 -10.32
N ILE A 209 -6.64 6.69 -11.16
CA ILE A 209 -6.86 6.92 -12.59
C ILE A 209 -5.97 5.93 -13.34
N ALA A 210 -6.59 5.08 -14.16
CA ALA A 210 -5.92 4.34 -15.20
C ALA A 210 -5.86 5.20 -16.45
N LEU A 211 -4.66 5.47 -16.95
CA LEU A 211 -4.41 6.25 -18.15
C LEU A 211 -4.50 5.36 -19.39
N GLN A 212 -4.86 5.92 -20.54
CA GLN A 212 -4.92 5.16 -21.79
C GLN A 212 -3.55 4.69 -22.29
N GLN A 213 -2.49 5.43 -21.97
CA GLN A 213 -1.13 5.11 -22.38
C GLN A 213 -0.20 4.89 -21.17
N PRO A 214 0.82 4.03 -21.30
CA PRO A 214 1.84 3.86 -20.27
C PRO A 214 2.56 5.17 -19.94
N ILE A 215 2.81 5.40 -18.65
CA ILE A 215 3.48 6.60 -18.13
C ILE A 215 4.74 6.27 -17.31
N GLU A 216 4.90 5.03 -16.86
CA GLU A 216 6.00 4.65 -15.95
C GLU A 216 7.41 4.71 -16.57
N ASP A 217 7.56 5.00 -17.86
CA ASP A 217 8.87 5.35 -18.44
C ASP A 217 9.39 6.69 -17.88
N LEU A 218 8.50 7.57 -17.42
CA LEU A 218 8.84 8.72 -16.57
C LEU A 218 9.21 8.28 -15.14
N GLY A 219 9.11 7.00 -14.80
CA GLY A 219 9.28 6.47 -13.46
C GLY A 219 7.96 6.36 -12.70
N ALA A 220 8.03 5.80 -11.50
CA ALA A 220 6.86 5.58 -10.67
C ALA A 220 7.24 5.51 -9.18
N ARG A 221 6.26 5.74 -8.31
CA ARG A 221 6.38 5.43 -6.88
C ARG A 221 5.96 4.00 -6.59
N LYS A 222 6.54 3.48 -5.52
CA LYS A 222 6.09 2.27 -4.85
C LYS A 222 4.91 2.63 -3.94
N ILE A 223 4.06 1.69 -3.58
CA ILE A 223 3.00 1.92 -2.58
C ILE A 223 3.34 1.16 -1.30
N ALA A 224 3.05 1.76 -0.14
CA ALA A 224 3.10 1.10 1.14
C ALA A 224 1.72 1.10 1.79
N PHE A 225 1.21 -0.10 2.06
CA PHE A 225 -0.05 -0.31 2.76
C PHE A 225 0.18 -0.62 4.24
N ASP A 226 -0.82 -0.32 5.07
CA ASP A 226 -0.86 -0.67 6.49
C ASP A 226 0.37 -0.17 7.29
N LEU A 227 0.95 0.97 6.88
CA LEU A 227 2.10 1.55 7.57
C LEU A 227 1.70 2.08 8.94
N ASN A 228 2.47 1.69 9.95
CA ASN A 228 2.39 2.31 11.27
C ASN A 228 3.06 3.71 11.22
N PRO A 229 2.33 4.80 11.52
CA PRO A 229 2.88 6.14 11.53
C PRO A 229 3.70 6.46 12.80
N VAL A 230 3.72 5.59 13.81
CA VAL A 230 4.56 5.75 15.01
C VAL A 230 5.31 4.45 15.33
N VAL A 231 6.63 4.45 15.13
CA VAL A 231 7.50 3.28 15.38
C VAL A 231 8.51 3.62 16.46
N ASN A 232 8.57 2.82 17.53
CA ASN A 232 9.48 3.05 18.66
C ASN A 232 9.40 4.50 19.21
N ARG A 233 8.17 5.01 19.39
CA ARG A 233 7.86 6.40 19.79
C ARG A 233 8.33 7.48 18.82
N LYS A 234 8.89 7.14 17.66
CA LYS A 234 9.24 8.09 16.60
C LYS A 234 8.08 8.22 15.61
N LYS A 235 7.69 9.46 15.33
CA LYS A 235 6.68 9.81 14.33
C LYS A 235 7.28 9.63 12.94
N ARG A 236 6.48 9.10 12.02
CA ARG A 236 6.85 8.92 10.62
C ARG A 236 6.84 10.28 9.91
N GLU A 237 7.85 10.49 9.09
CA GLU A 237 7.96 11.65 8.21
C GLU A 237 7.44 11.34 6.80
N TYR A 238 6.87 12.38 6.20
CA TYR A 238 6.32 12.40 4.86
C TYR A 238 6.87 13.60 4.11
N THR A 239 7.17 13.40 2.84
CA THR A 239 7.27 14.48 1.86
C THR A 239 5.99 14.43 1.04
N ILE A 240 5.16 15.47 1.17
CA ILE A 240 3.86 15.54 0.52
C ILE A 240 3.98 16.52 -0.63
N TYR A 241 3.42 16.19 -1.78
CA TYR A 241 3.47 17.01 -3.00
C TYR A 241 2.06 17.38 -3.46
N GLY A 242 1.90 18.51 -4.14
CA GLY A 242 0.65 18.91 -4.77
C GLY A 242 0.77 20.23 -5.54
N TYR A 243 -0.32 20.66 -6.17
CA TYR A 243 -0.45 21.94 -6.88
C TYR A 243 -1.47 22.84 -6.15
N PRO A 244 -1.14 23.32 -4.93
CA PRO A 244 -2.03 24.18 -4.17
C PRO A 244 -2.20 25.54 -4.85
N SER A 245 -3.37 26.14 -4.70
CA SER A 245 -3.69 27.53 -5.07
C SER A 245 -3.96 28.42 -3.84
N LYS A 246 -3.99 27.83 -2.64
CA LYS A 246 -4.25 28.54 -1.39
C LYS A 246 -3.28 28.19 -0.27
N PRO A 247 -2.89 29.19 0.55
CA PRO A 247 -3.29 30.60 0.44
C PRO A 247 -2.60 31.30 -0.75
N SER A 248 -3.29 32.25 -1.39
CA SER A 248 -2.91 32.81 -2.70
C SER A 248 -1.69 33.72 -2.67
N ASP A 249 -1.30 34.19 -1.48
CA ASP A 249 -0.03 34.89 -1.24
C ASP A 249 1.19 33.96 -1.32
N ARG A 250 0.98 32.64 -1.28
CA ARG A 250 2.05 31.62 -1.27
C ARG A 250 1.99 30.67 -2.44
N PHE A 251 0.81 30.41 -2.97
CA PHE A 251 0.61 29.37 -3.97
C PHE A 251 -0.31 29.85 -5.10
N ASP A 252 0.05 29.49 -6.33
CA ASP A 252 -0.59 29.94 -7.55
C ASP A 252 -1.43 28.84 -8.24
N GLY A 253 -1.30 27.59 -7.81
CA GLY A 253 -1.88 26.42 -8.47
C GLY A 253 -1.10 25.95 -9.69
N GLU A 254 -0.11 26.72 -10.14
CA GLU A 254 0.58 26.52 -11.42
C GLU A 254 1.95 25.88 -11.27
N THR A 255 2.47 25.86 -10.05
CA THR A 255 3.76 25.28 -9.69
C THR A 255 3.61 24.10 -8.74
N LEU A 256 4.46 23.08 -8.93
CA LEU A 256 4.52 21.96 -7.99
C LEU A 256 5.03 22.47 -6.64
N GLN A 257 4.33 22.14 -5.57
CA GLN A 257 4.74 22.43 -4.21
C GLN A 257 4.94 21.14 -3.43
N GLY A 258 5.66 21.24 -2.33
CA GLY A 258 5.73 20.16 -1.37
C GLY A 258 5.92 20.63 0.06
N CYS A 259 5.72 19.73 1.01
CA CYS A 259 5.94 19.98 2.42
C CYS A 259 6.58 18.78 3.11
N ARG A 260 7.50 19.03 4.04
CA ARG A 260 8.12 18.02 4.91
C ARG A 260 7.37 18.00 6.23
N ALA A 261 6.49 17.01 6.38
CA ALA A 261 5.58 16.92 7.51
C ALA A 261 5.78 15.60 8.29
N ALA A 262 5.60 15.64 9.60
CA ALA A 262 5.57 14.45 10.44
C ALA A 262 4.13 14.12 10.84
N PHE A 263 3.85 12.84 11.07
CA PHE A 263 2.58 12.40 11.63
C PHE A 263 2.25 13.16 12.92
N ALA A 264 1.09 13.77 12.97
CA ALA A 264 0.61 14.52 14.13
C ALA A 264 -0.25 13.63 15.02
N PHE A 265 -1.39 13.19 14.51
CA PHE A 265 -2.43 12.41 15.19
C PHE A 265 -3.38 11.78 14.17
N TYR A 266 -4.27 10.90 14.62
CA TYR A 266 -5.42 10.44 13.83
C TYR A 266 -6.61 11.36 14.07
N ASP A 267 -7.27 11.79 13.01
CA ASP A 267 -8.42 12.68 13.08
C ASP A 267 -9.69 11.93 13.45
N SER A 268 -10.14 12.09 14.70
CA SER A 268 -11.37 11.49 15.22
C SER A 268 -12.58 12.42 15.12
N THR A 269 -12.46 13.56 14.42
CA THR A 269 -13.56 14.52 14.27
C THR A 269 -14.70 13.88 13.47
N PRO A 270 -15.94 13.83 13.98
CA PRO A 270 -17.08 13.33 13.21
C PRO A 270 -17.24 14.07 11.88
N PRO A 271 -17.62 13.41 10.76
CA PRO A 271 -18.09 12.03 10.65
C PRO A 271 -16.98 11.01 10.34
N ASN A 272 -15.70 11.30 10.64
CA ASN A 272 -14.61 10.36 10.37
C ASN A 272 -14.79 9.02 11.09
N ILE A 273 -14.52 7.94 10.37
CA ILE A 273 -14.67 6.56 10.85
C ILE A 273 -13.36 5.78 10.70
N ALA A 274 -13.25 4.63 11.38
CA ALA A 274 -12.06 3.80 11.26
C ALA A 274 -11.89 3.22 9.82
N PRO A 275 -10.65 3.14 9.29
CA PRO A 275 -9.45 3.73 9.86
C PRO A 275 -9.50 5.26 9.77
N LEU A 276 -9.24 5.93 10.90
CA LEU A 276 -9.31 7.38 10.97
C LEU A 276 -8.25 8.02 10.05
N PRO A 277 -8.54 9.16 9.40
CA PRO A 277 -7.56 9.89 8.60
C PRO A 277 -6.35 10.28 9.44
N MET A 278 -5.18 10.39 8.80
CA MET A 278 -3.97 10.88 9.43
C MET A 278 -3.86 12.38 9.23
N ALA A 279 -3.51 13.10 10.29
CA ALA A 279 -3.01 14.47 10.20
C ALA A 279 -1.48 14.46 10.15
N ALA A 280 -0.88 15.30 9.30
CA ALA A 280 0.55 15.58 9.29
C ALA A 280 0.81 17.09 9.38
N LYS A 281 1.92 17.48 9.99
CA LYS A 281 2.33 18.88 10.11
C LYS A 281 3.86 19.05 10.23
N PRO A 282 4.42 20.21 9.86
CA PRO A 282 3.74 21.36 9.24
C PRO A 282 3.55 21.17 7.73
N CYS A 283 2.42 21.65 7.20
CA CYS A 283 2.12 21.72 5.77
C CYS A 283 0.97 22.69 5.50
N PHE A 284 1.17 23.74 4.69
CA PHE A 284 0.16 24.78 4.44
C PHE A 284 -0.54 24.67 3.08
N MET A 285 -0.21 23.65 2.29
CA MET A 285 -0.89 23.37 1.03
C MET A 285 -2.39 23.13 1.27
N GLN A 286 -3.25 23.85 0.55
CA GLN A 286 -4.71 23.71 0.62
C GLN A 286 -5.29 23.33 -0.75
N GLN A 287 -6.32 24.02 -1.20
CA GLN A 287 -7.11 23.75 -2.40
C GLN A 287 -6.20 23.52 -3.62
N GLY A 288 -6.50 22.52 -4.44
CA GLY A 288 -5.66 22.06 -5.56
C GLY A 288 -4.58 21.04 -5.19
N ALA A 289 -4.12 20.99 -3.94
CA ALA A 289 -3.19 19.95 -3.48
C ALA A 289 -3.85 18.57 -3.34
N SER A 290 -5.18 18.50 -3.29
CA SER A 290 -5.98 17.28 -3.22
C SER A 290 -5.50 16.19 -4.17
N GLY A 291 -5.38 14.97 -3.68
CA GLY A 291 -4.84 13.82 -4.41
C GLY A 291 -3.32 13.75 -4.50
N GLY A 292 -2.62 14.80 -4.07
CA GLY A 292 -1.17 14.86 -4.01
C GLY A 292 -0.57 13.79 -3.10
N GLY A 293 0.53 13.16 -3.53
CA GLY A 293 1.04 11.97 -2.84
C GLY A 293 1.83 12.25 -1.56
N TRP A 294 1.55 11.48 -0.51
CA TRP A 294 2.34 11.46 0.73
C TRP A 294 3.44 10.41 0.62
N ILE A 295 4.68 10.85 0.43
CA ILE A 295 5.84 9.98 0.21
C ILE A 295 6.59 9.74 1.52
N THR A 296 6.87 8.49 1.87
CA THR A 296 7.69 8.10 3.02
C THR A 296 8.72 7.05 2.61
N LEU A 297 9.68 6.77 3.49
CA LEU A 297 10.72 5.76 3.27
C LEU A 297 11.45 5.94 1.92
N GLY A 298 11.63 7.20 1.50
CA GLY A 298 12.30 7.61 0.26
C GLY A 298 11.51 7.44 -1.04
N ASN A 299 10.65 6.42 -1.16
CA ASN A 299 9.99 6.13 -2.44
C ASN A 299 8.57 5.53 -2.35
N TYR A 300 7.96 5.54 -1.17
CA TYR A 300 6.68 4.88 -0.96
C TYR A 300 5.56 5.91 -0.80
N LEU A 301 4.61 5.89 -1.73
CA LEU A 301 3.30 6.51 -1.54
C LEU A 301 2.56 5.78 -0.42
N ALA A 302 2.13 6.53 0.60
CA ALA A 302 1.50 5.99 1.80
C ALA A 302 0.13 6.61 2.11
N SER A 303 -0.22 7.70 1.45
CA SER A 303 -1.50 8.40 1.52
C SER A 303 -1.60 9.40 0.36
N VAL A 304 -2.74 10.07 0.23
CA VAL A 304 -2.97 11.22 -0.65
C VAL A 304 -3.51 12.38 0.17
N VAL A 305 -3.29 13.61 -0.27
CA VAL A 305 -3.97 14.79 0.29
C VAL A 305 -5.47 14.65 0.07
N SER A 306 -6.26 14.84 1.10
CA SER A 306 -7.73 14.71 1.04
C SER A 306 -8.42 16.00 1.46
N TYR A 307 -8.12 16.53 2.65
CA TYR A 307 -8.77 17.74 3.16
C TYR A 307 -7.87 18.52 4.13
N GLY A 308 -8.34 19.70 4.51
CA GLY A 308 -7.81 20.54 5.58
C GLY A 308 -8.94 21.29 6.27
N TYR A 309 -8.67 21.86 7.44
CA TYR A 309 -9.64 22.66 8.19
C TYR A 309 -9.36 24.17 8.17
N CYS A 310 -8.30 24.62 7.49
CA CYS A 310 -7.78 25.99 7.57
C CYS A 310 -8.86 27.04 7.24
N ASP A 311 -9.67 26.81 6.20
CA ASP A 311 -10.74 27.71 5.75
C ASP A 311 -11.76 28.00 6.87
N ASN A 312 -12.19 26.96 7.60
CA ASN A 312 -13.21 27.08 8.65
C ASN A 312 -12.62 27.24 10.06
N LEU A 313 -11.36 26.84 10.26
CA LEU A 313 -10.65 26.83 11.53
C LEU A 313 -9.19 27.29 11.31
N PRO A 314 -8.93 28.60 11.27
CA PRO A 314 -7.58 29.13 11.00
C PRO A 314 -6.48 28.67 11.97
N ARG A 315 -6.84 28.23 13.18
CA ARG A 315 -5.90 27.64 14.16
C ARG A 315 -5.36 26.27 13.75
N ASP A 316 -6.01 25.62 12.79
CA ASP A 316 -5.63 24.32 12.26
C ASP A 316 -4.88 24.41 10.93
N CYS A 317 -4.62 25.63 10.43
CA CYS A 317 -3.68 25.85 9.33
C CYS A 317 -2.30 25.26 9.64
N GLY A 318 -1.61 24.83 8.58
CA GLY A 318 -0.35 24.10 8.71
C GLY A 318 -0.54 22.60 9.02
N ARG A 319 -1.76 22.08 8.95
CA ARG A 319 -2.07 20.64 9.01
C ARG A 319 -2.70 20.19 7.70
N ILE A 320 -2.29 19.01 7.26
CA ILE A 320 -2.82 18.36 6.08
C ILE A 320 -3.29 16.95 6.43
N TYR A 321 -4.40 16.53 5.84
CA TYR A 321 -5.06 15.28 6.19
C TYR A 321 -5.13 14.34 5.00
N GLY A 322 -4.96 13.05 5.28
CA GLY A 322 -4.97 12.01 4.25
C GLY A 322 -5.46 10.68 4.81
N PRO A 323 -6.20 9.89 4.02
CA PRO A 323 -6.71 8.59 4.46
C PRO A 323 -5.57 7.58 4.69
N VAL A 324 -5.77 6.66 5.62
CA VAL A 324 -4.84 5.54 5.81
C VAL A 324 -4.98 4.57 4.65
N PHE A 325 -3.86 4.26 3.99
CA PHE A 325 -3.80 3.23 2.96
C PHE A 325 -3.89 1.81 3.56
N SER A 326 -5.12 1.43 3.92
CA SER A 326 -5.49 0.14 4.49
C SER A 326 -6.01 -0.83 3.41
N ASN A 327 -6.78 -1.85 3.82
CA ASN A 327 -7.41 -2.80 2.91
C ASN A 327 -8.27 -2.15 1.81
N ALA A 328 -8.94 -1.02 2.09
CA ALA A 328 -9.75 -0.34 1.08
C ALA A 328 -8.88 0.25 -0.05
N ALA A 329 -7.80 0.95 0.30
CA ALA A 329 -6.83 1.47 -0.68
C ALA A 329 -6.16 0.33 -1.47
N LYS A 330 -5.86 -0.79 -0.79
CA LYS A 330 -5.30 -1.98 -1.43
C LYS A 330 -6.28 -2.60 -2.43
N ALA A 331 -7.54 -2.78 -2.04
CA ALA A 331 -8.57 -3.34 -2.91
C ALA A 331 -8.78 -2.44 -4.14
N LEU A 332 -8.80 -1.11 -3.92
CA LEU A 332 -8.88 -0.12 -4.98
C LEU A 332 -7.72 -0.23 -5.97
N TYR A 333 -6.48 -0.20 -5.45
CA TYR A 333 -5.28 -0.36 -6.26
C TYR A 333 -5.27 -1.65 -7.07
N VAL A 334 -5.60 -2.78 -6.44
CA VAL A 334 -5.65 -4.09 -7.14
C VAL A 334 -6.75 -4.11 -8.19
N GLY A 335 -7.93 -3.57 -7.89
CA GLY A 335 -9.07 -3.51 -8.81
C GLY A 335 -8.81 -2.62 -10.02
N ALA A 336 -8.03 -1.54 -9.85
CA ALA A 336 -7.61 -0.66 -10.94
C ALA A 336 -6.47 -1.26 -11.82
N GLY A 337 -6.01 -2.49 -11.56
CA GLY A 337 -4.90 -3.10 -12.30
C GLY A 337 -3.52 -2.91 -11.65
N GLY A 338 -3.48 -2.47 -10.40
CA GLY A 338 -2.27 -2.29 -9.61
C GLY A 338 -1.57 -3.61 -9.27
N SER A 339 -0.26 -3.53 -9.04
CA SER A 339 0.74 -4.59 -8.79
C SER A 339 1.21 -5.32 -10.05
N VAL A 340 2.48 -5.17 -10.41
CA VAL A 340 3.16 -6.22 -11.19
C VAL A 340 3.39 -7.39 -10.24
N ALA A 341 3.02 -8.62 -10.64
CA ALA A 341 3.32 -9.80 -9.82
C ALA A 341 4.80 -9.77 -9.41
N PRO A 342 5.15 -9.97 -8.12
CA PRO A 342 6.53 -9.84 -7.70
C PRO A 342 7.39 -10.81 -8.51
N THR A 343 8.65 -10.48 -8.78
CA THR A 343 9.58 -11.47 -9.33
C THR A 343 10.44 -12.03 -8.22
N VAL A 344 11.05 -13.19 -8.46
CA VAL A 344 12.07 -13.78 -7.59
C VAL A 344 13.20 -14.35 -8.45
N LYS A 345 14.43 -14.10 -8.03
CA LYS A 345 15.67 -14.60 -8.64
C LYS A 345 16.58 -15.18 -7.57
N VAL A 346 17.38 -16.17 -7.93
CA VAL A 346 18.42 -16.71 -7.06
C VAL A 346 19.69 -15.90 -7.25
N LEU A 347 20.09 -15.17 -6.21
CA LEU A 347 21.31 -14.36 -6.21
C LEU A 347 22.54 -15.19 -5.83
N ALA A 348 22.38 -16.22 -5.00
CA ALA A 348 23.43 -17.18 -4.68
C ALA A 348 22.84 -18.54 -4.26
N GLY A 349 23.53 -19.63 -4.54
CA GLY A 349 23.11 -20.98 -4.18
C GLY A 349 24.25 -21.99 -4.33
N PRO A 350 24.07 -23.23 -3.86
CA PRO A 350 25.06 -24.28 -4.02
C PRO A 350 25.21 -24.69 -5.50
N PRO A 351 26.34 -25.33 -5.87
CA PRO A 351 26.47 -25.99 -7.16
C PRO A 351 25.43 -27.12 -7.32
N LYS A 352 25.24 -27.60 -8.56
CA LYS A 352 24.29 -28.69 -8.88
C LYS A 352 24.57 -29.98 -8.10
N VAL A 353 25.83 -30.23 -7.71
CA VAL A 353 26.24 -31.38 -6.90
C VAL A 353 26.94 -30.88 -5.65
N VAL A 354 26.49 -31.34 -4.49
CA VAL A 354 26.95 -30.87 -3.17
C VAL A 354 27.45 -32.07 -2.37
N ARG A 355 28.61 -31.95 -1.73
CA ARG A 355 29.19 -32.99 -0.87
C ARG A 355 28.96 -32.79 0.63
N LYS A 356 28.05 -31.88 0.97
CA LYS A 356 27.74 -31.46 2.35
C LYS A 356 26.24 -31.64 2.61
N ARG A 357 25.88 -31.96 3.84
CA ARG A 357 24.48 -32.04 4.30
C ARG A 357 23.85 -30.67 4.57
N LYS A 358 24.59 -29.58 4.37
CA LYS A 358 24.16 -28.19 4.60
C LYS A 358 24.45 -27.33 3.37
N VAL A 359 23.47 -26.57 2.91
CA VAL A 359 23.56 -25.61 1.81
C VAL A 359 22.94 -24.27 2.18
N LYS A 360 23.35 -23.20 1.52
CA LYS A 360 22.81 -21.85 1.72
C LYS A 360 22.28 -21.31 0.40
N PHE A 361 21.20 -20.55 0.46
CA PHE A 361 20.65 -19.82 -0.68
C PHE A 361 20.43 -18.36 -0.33
N ARG A 362 20.55 -17.49 -1.33
CA ARG A 362 20.19 -16.09 -1.27
C ARG A 362 19.29 -15.74 -2.44
N PHE A 363 18.18 -15.07 -2.18
CA PHE A 363 17.20 -14.63 -3.17
C PHE A 363 17.15 -13.11 -3.24
N GLY A 364 16.70 -12.63 -4.40
CA GLY A 364 16.29 -11.25 -4.62
C GLY A 364 14.91 -11.27 -5.25
N GLY A 365 14.03 -10.38 -4.81
CA GLY A 365 12.70 -10.21 -5.38
C GLY A 365 12.50 -8.78 -5.83
N THR A 366 11.64 -8.59 -6.83
CA THR A 366 11.27 -7.25 -7.31
C THR A 366 9.77 -7.08 -7.17
N ALA A 367 9.37 -6.21 -6.24
CA ALA A 367 8.07 -5.56 -6.17
C ALA A 367 8.23 -4.39 -5.21
N SER A 368 7.52 -3.29 -5.48
CA SER A 368 7.36 -2.19 -4.53
C SER A 368 6.97 -2.68 -3.15
N THR A 369 5.96 -3.53 -3.13
CA THR A 369 5.29 -4.07 -1.96
C THR A 369 5.85 -5.42 -1.50
N LEU A 370 7.08 -5.81 -1.90
CA LEU A 370 7.65 -7.12 -1.55
C LEU A 370 7.63 -7.35 -0.03
N LEU A 371 6.92 -8.38 0.42
CA LEU A 371 6.72 -8.67 1.85
C LEU A 371 7.63 -9.82 2.31
N GLY A 372 7.95 -10.77 1.43
CA GLY A 372 8.84 -11.86 1.76
C GLY A 372 8.81 -12.99 0.73
N TYR A 373 9.21 -14.18 1.17
CA TYR A 373 9.29 -15.36 0.33
C TYR A 373 8.56 -16.54 0.97
N THR A 374 8.02 -17.41 0.13
CA THR A 374 7.56 -18.74 0.51
C THR A 374 8.51 -19.78 -0.08
N CYS A 375 9.09 -20.61 0.79
CA CYS A 375 10.04 -21.65 0.41
C CYS A 375 9.42 -23.04 0.60
N GLN A 376 9.76 -23.97 -0.28
CA GLN A 376 9.39 -25.37 -0.16
C GLN A 376 10.58 -26.25 -0.54
N LEU A 377 11.05 -27.06 0.41
CA LEU A 377 12.03 -28.10 0.14
C LEU A 377 11.31 -29.39 -0.25
N ASP A 378 11.66 -29.95 -1.39
CA ASP A 378 11.11 -31.19 -1.92
C ASP A 378 9.57 -31.18 -1.94
N ARG A 379 8.96 -32.16 -1.27
CA ARG A 379 7.51 -32.28 -1.09
C ARG A 379 7.06 -31.85 0.32
N GLN A 380 7.93 -31.20 1.09
CA GLN A 380 7.59 -30.73 2.43
C GLN A 380 6.56 -29.60 2.38
N LYS A 381 6.00 -29.24 3.54
CA LYS A 381 5.09 -28.09 3.69
C LYS A 381 5.82 -26.80 3.29
N LYS A 382 5.09 -25.91 2.60
CA LYS A 382 5.57 -24.56 2.30
C LYS A 382 5.74 -23.78 3.61
N VAL A 383 6.86 -23.08 3.76
CA VAL A 383 7.18 -22.27 4.94
C VAL A 383 7.53 -20.84 4.53
N SER A 384 7.22 -19.89 5.41
CA SER A 384 7.73 -18.51 5.27
C SER A 384 9.24 -18.51 5.43
N CYS A 385 9.94 -17.72 4.62
CA CYS A 385 11.38 -17.64 4.66
C CYS A 385 11.90 -16.22 4.34
N SER A 386 13.08 -15.90 4.86
CA SER A 386 13.78 -14.66 4.54
C SER A 386 14.52 -14.73 3.20
N SER A 387 15.14 -13.64 2.77
CA SER A 387 15.97 -13.59 1.56
C SER A 387 17.23 -14.46 1.64
N LYS A 388 17.62 -14.93 2.84
CA LYS A 388 18.79 -15.78 3.08
C LYS A 388 18.38 -17.00 3.89
N ILE A 389 18.39 -18.17 3.27
CA ILE A 389 18.05 -19.43 3.94
C ILE A 389 19.24 -20.38 4.01
N SER A 390 19.23 -21.25 5.00
CA SER A 390 20.14 -22.38 5.11
C SER A 390 19.33 -23.66 5.19
N ILE A 391 19.68 -24.69 4.43
CA ILE A 391 19.04 -26.00 4.46
C ILE A 391 20.04 -26.98 5.03
N SER A 392 19.65 -27.72 6.06
CA SER A 392 20.53 -28.65 6.79
C SER A 392 19.93 -30.05 6.86
N ARG A 393 20.72 -31.03 7.32
CA ARG A 393 20.32 -32.44 7.47
C ARG A 393 19.84 -33.07 6.16
N LEU A 394 20.37 -32.61 5.03
CA LEU A 394 20.08 -33.19 3.73
C LEU A 394 20.55 -34.66 3.66
N THR A 395 19.73 -35.50 3.06
CA THR A 395 20.05 -36.90 2.76
C THR A 395 20.82 -36.98 1.44
N ALA A 396 21.46 -38.12 1.15
CA ALA A 396 22.02 -38.33 -0.18
C ALA A 396 20.86 -38.48 -1.19
N GLY A 397 20.96 -37.84 -2.35
CA GLY A 397 19.88 -37.86 -3.34
C GLY A 397 19.62 -36.53 -4.01
N ARG A 398 18.56 -36.46 -4.81
CA ARG A 398 18.11 -35.22 -5.47
C ARG A 398 17.21 -34.44 -4.53
N HIS A 399 17.42 -33.13 -4.51
CA HIS A 399 16.60 -32.18 -3.79
C HIS A 399 16.14 -31.06 -4.71
N THR A 400 14.95 -30.54 -4.44
CA THR A 400 14.31 -29.46 -5.18
C THR A 400 13.89 -28.37 -4.20
N LEU A 401 14.44 -27.17 -4.35
CA LEU A 401 13.96 -26.00 -3.65
C LEU A 401 13.03 -25.20 -4.57
N ARG A 402 11.79 -24.96 -4.12
CA ARG A 402 10.84 -24.06 -4.80
C ARG A 402 10.70 -22.78 -3.99
N VAL A 403 10.75 -21.64 -4.66
CA VAL A 403 10.61 -20.32 -4.01
C VAL A 403 9.63 -19.44 -4.79
N ARG A 404 8.78 -18.73 -4.07
CA ARG A 404 7.95 -17.64 -4.58
C ARG A 404 8.18 -16.39 -3.74
N ALA A 405 8.19 -15.22 -4.38
CA ALA A 405 8.02 -13.96 -3.67
C ALA A 405 6.52 -13.69 -3.46
N ILE A 406 6.19 -13.00 -2.38
CA ILE A 406 4.84 -12.51 -2.08
C ILE A 406 4.91 -11.03 -1.73
N ASP A 407 3.95 -10.26 -2.23
CA ASP A 407 3.86 -8.83 -1.97
C ASP A 407 2.76 -8.50 -0.93
N GLN A 408 2.69 -7.24 -0.50
CA GLN A 408 1.69 -6.78 0.46
C GLN A 408 0.27 -7.05 -0.04
N THR A 409 0.02 -6.97 -1.34
CA THR A 409 -1.32 -7.18 -1.94
C THR A 409 -1.73 -8.64 -2.07
N GLY A 410 -0.83 -9.57 -1.70
CA GLY A 410 -1.06 -11.01 -1.81
C GLY A 410 -0.76 -11.58 -3.20
N ARG A 411 -0.22 -10.77 -4.13
CA ARG A 411 0.25 -11.30 -5.42
C ARG A 411 1.52 -12.11 -5.20
N VAL A 412 1.62 -13.20 -5.95
CA VAL A 412 2.72 -14.16 -5.86
C VAL A 412 3.49 -14.23 -7.15
N SER A 413 4.80 -14.39 -7.05
CA SER A 413 5.66 -14.52 -8.21
C SER A 413 5.41 -15.84 -8.95
N ARG A 414 5.88 -15.90 -10.21
CA ARG A 414 6.23 -17.17 -10.81
C ARG A 414 7.19 -17.91 -9.88
N GLN A 415 6.95 -19.21 -9.74
CA GLN A 415 7.81 -20.05 -8.90
C GLN A 415 9.15 -20.30 -9.59
N ILE A 416 10.23 -20.04 -8.87
CA ILE A 416 11.55 -20.53 -9.27
C ILE A 416 11.80 -21.90 -8.66
N VAL A 417 12.51 -22.74 -9.40
CA VAL A 417 12.87 -24.10 -9.00
C VAL A 417 14.39 -24.25 -9.06
N ARG A 418 15.00 -24.69 -7.97
CA ARG A 418 16.42 -25.03 -7.90
C ARG A 418 16.60 -26.50 -7.54
N ASN A 419 17.16 -27.23 -8.49
CA ASN A 419 17.51 -28.64 -8.32
C ASN A 419 18.98 -28.77 -7.94
N PHE A 420 19.29 -29.60 -6.96
CA PHE A 420 20.65 -29.96 -6.59
C PHE A 420 20.70 -31.39 -6.07
N ARG A 421 21.85 -32.05 -6.16
CA ARG A 421 22.07 -33.42 -5.69
C ARG A 421 23.08 -33.42 -4.57
N VAL A 422 22.77 -34.11 -3.47
CA VAL A 422 23.70 -34.34 -2.37
C VAL A 422 24.35 -35.70 -2.56
N VAL A 423 25.68 -35.73 -2.59
CA VAL A 423 26.50 -36.94 -2.70
C VAL A 423 27.41 -36.96 -1.48
N LEU A 424 27.16 -37.90 -0.57
CA LEU A 424 27.98 -38.04 0.63
C LEU A 424 29.10 -39.05 0.37
N PRO A 425 30.29 -38.88 0.97
CA PRO A 425 31.33 -39.89 0.92
C PRO A 425 30.77 -41.24 1.40
N ARG A 426 31.15 -42.33 0.74
CA ARG A 426 30.96 -43.67 1.29
C ARG A 426 31.76 -43.71 2.60
N ARG A 427 31.09 -44.09 3.69
CA ARG A 427 31.74 -44.30 4.98
C ARG A 427 32.59 -45.55 4.93
#